data_AF-A0A397NBA1-F1
#
_entry.id   AF-A0A397NBA1-F1
#
_cell.length_a   1.000
_cell.length_b   1.000
_cell.length_c   1.000
_cell.angle_alpha   90.00
_cell.angle_beta   90.00
_cell.angle_gamma   90.00
#
_symmetry.space_group_name_H-M   'P 1'
#
loop_
_entity.id
_entity.type
_entity.pdbx_description
1 polymer ?
#
loop_
_entity_poly.entity_id
_entity_poly.type
_entity_poly.pdbx_seq_one_letter_code
_entity_poly.pdbx_strand_id
1 'polypeptide(L)'
;MQSREEIFVTLRSALVELFELDAERVTLDASLYEDLEIDSIDAVDLIDHIKRQTGRKLAAEEFKSVRSVGDVVEAVYRLINDVPQTQD
;
A
#
# COMPACT_ATOMS: atom_id res chain seq x y z
N MET A 1 5.51 16.20 -4.17
CA MET A 1 4.24 15.63 -3.68
C MET A 1 3.88 14.53 -4.64
N GLN A 2 3.80 13.29 -4.17
CA GLN A 2 3.33 12.19 -5.01
C GLN A 2 1.80 12.17 -4.97
N SER A 3 1.18 12.03 -6.14
CA SER A 3 -0.28 11.94 -6.25
C SER A 3 -0.75 10.53 -5.91
N ARG A 4 -2.01 10.40 -5.46
CA ARG A 4 -2.63 9.09 -5.18
C ARG A 4 -2.57 8.17 -6.40
N GLU A 5 -2.72 8.71 -7.60
CA GLU A 5 -2.62 7.97 -8.87
C GLU A 5 -1.21 7.39 -9.09
N GLU A 6 -0.16 8.18 -8.85
CA GLU A 6 1.22 7.71 -8.98
C GLU A 6 1.54 6.61 -7.96
N ILE A 7 1.03 6.77 -6.73
CA ILE A 7 1.16 5.77 -5.67
C ILE A 7 0.42 4.50 -6.06
N PHE A 8 -0.80 4.61 -6.59
CA PHE A 8 -1.56 3.46 -7.06
C PHE A 8 -0.85 2.73 -8.20
N VAL A 9 -0.33 3.44 -9.20
CA VAL A 9 0.41 2.81 -10.31
C VAL A 9 1.65 2.09 -9.81
N THR A 10 2.41 2.72 -8.89
CA THR A 10 3.60 2.11 -8.29
C THR A 10 3.25 0.89 -7.45
N LEU A 11 2.21 1.00 -6.62
CA LEU A 11 1.71 -0.09 -5.79
C LEU A 11 1.19 -1.24 -6.64
N ARG A 12 0.44 -0.94 -7.70
CA ARG A 12 -0.09 -1.93 -8.64
C ARG A 12 1.05 -2.71 -9.30
N SER A 13 2.08 -2.02 -9.80
CA SER A 13 3.25 -2.69 -10.37
C SER A 13 3.92 -3.57 -9.32
N ALA A 14 4.12 -3.07 -8.10
CA ALA A 14 4.70 -3.85 -7.01
C ALA A 14 3.87 -5.10 -6.67
N LEU A 15 2.54 -5.00 -6.59
CA LEU A 15 1.66 -6.14 -6.32
C LEU A 15 1.74 -7.19 -7.44
N VAL A 16 1.76 -6.75 -8.70
CA VAL A 16 1.91 -7.62 -9.87
C VAL A 16 3.28 -8.31 -9.88
N GLU A 17 4.35 -7.59 -9.55
CA GLU A 17 5.72 -8.10 -9.60
C GLU A 17 6.08 -8.98 -8.39
N LEU A 18 5.62 -8.61 -7.18
CA LEU A 18 5.92 -9.33 -5.95
C LEU A 18 5.07 -10.59 -5.77
N PHE A 19 3.80 -10.52 -6.19
CA PHE A 19 2.82 -11.58 -5.96
C PHE A 19 2.34 -12.25 -7.25
N GLU A 20 2.94 -11.92 -8.39
CA GLU A 20 2.61 -12.48 -9.72
C GLU A 20 1.12 -12.36 -10.06
N LEU A 21 0.48 -11.29 -9.59
CA LEU A 21 -0.95 -11.02 -9.77
C LEU A 21 -1.27 -10.38 -11.11
N ASP A 22 -2.48 -10.58 -11.59
CA ASP A 22 -3.00 -9.85 -12.76
C ASP A 22 -3.23 -8.38 -12.41
N ALA A 23 -2.63 -7.50 -13.22
CA ALA A 23 -2.80 -6.06 -13.07
C ALA A 23 -4.27 -5.63 -13.23
N GLU A 24 -5.10 -6.42 -13.90
CA GLU A 24 -6.54 -6.18 -14.05
C GLU A 24 -7.34 -6.47 -12.76
N ARG A 25 -6.85 -7.37 -11.91
CA ARG A 25 -7.45 -7.65 -10.58
C ARG A 25 -7.14 -6.55 -9.57
N VAL A 26 -5.96 -5.93 -9.70
CA VAL A 26 -5.53 -4.85 -8.80
C VAL A 26 -6.30 -3.56 -9.09
N THR A 27 -7.46 -3.43 -8.45
CA THR A 27 -8.31 -2.23 -8.47
C THR A 27 -8.35 -1.59 -7.10
N LEU A 28 -8.71 -0.30 -7.00
CA LEU A 28 -8.78 0.40 -5.71
C LEU A 28 -9.79 -0.24 -4.73
N ASP A 29 -10.83 -0.89 -5.25
CA ASP A 29 -11.87 -1.56 -4.45
C ASP A 29 -11.45 -2.99 -4.06
N ALA A 30 -10.50 -3.60 -4.78
CA ALA A 30 -10.06 -4.97 -4.55
C ALA A 30 -9.56 -5.17 -3.12
N SER A 31 -10.13 -6.17 -2.46
CA SER A 31 -9.73 -6.62 -1.12
C SER A 31 -8.39 -7.35 -1.22
N LEU A 32 -7.40 -6.94 -0.43
CA LEU A 32 -6.09 -7.58 -0.39
C LEU A 32 -6.24 -9.07 -0.06
N TYR A 33 -7.05 -9.39 0.94
CA TYR A 33 -7.18 -10.74 1.47
C TYR A 33 -8.13 -11.61 0.64
N GLU A 34 -9.26 -11.05 0.17
CA GLU A 34 -10.31 -11.84 -0.49
C GLU A 34 -10.15 -11.86 -2.01
N ASP A 35 -9.78 -10.73 -2.62
CA ASP A 35 -9.71 -10.60 -4.08
C ASP A 35 -8.31 -10.83 -4.60
N LEU A 36 -7.29 -10.35 -3.89
CA LEU A 36 -5.88 -10.50 -4.27
C LEU A 36 -5.19 -11.67 -3.56
N GLU A 37 -5.91 -12.38 -2.69
CA GLU A 37 -5.44 -13.59 -1.99
C GLU A 37 -4.12 -13.37 -1.22
N ILE A 38 -3.89 -12.14 -0.75
CA ILE A 38 -2.69 -11.73 -0.01
C ILE A 38 -2.78 -12.26 1.42
N ASP A 39 -1.80 -13.08 1.80
CA ASP A 39 -1.69 -13.58 3.15
C ASP A 39 -1.02 -12.57 4.10
N SER A 40 -1.10 -12.88 5.39
CA SER A 40 -0.42 -12.11 6.44
C SER A 40 1.11 -12.12 6.33
N ILE A 41 1.70 -13.07 5.59
CA ILE A 41 3.14 -13.11 5.28
C ILE A 41 3.45 -12.13 4.15
N ASP A 42 2.69 -12.21 3.05
CA ASP A 42 2.81 -11.32 1.88
C ASP A 42 2.63 -9.85 2.25
N ALA A 43 1.70 -9.56 3.15
CA ALA A 43 1.53 -8.27 3.77
C ALA A 43 2.84 -7.67 4.33
N VAL A 44 3.69 -8.49 4.95
CA VAL A 44 4.97 -8.03 5.53
C VAL A 44 5.95 -7.64 4.42
N ASP A 45 6.03 -8.42 3.35
CA ASP A 45 6.84 -8.11 2.16
C ASP A 45 6.38 -6.83 1.47
N LEU A 46 5.06 -6.62 1.34
CA LEU A 46 4.49 -5.39 0.78
C LEU A 46 4.89 -4.16 1.61
N ILE A 47 4.80 -4.23 2.94
CA ILE A 47 5.21 -3.13 3.83
C ILE A 47 6.71 -2.85 3.70
N ASP A 48 7.54 -3.89 3.63
CA ASP A 48 8.99 -3.71 3.49
C ASP A 48 9.34 -3.07 2.13
N HIS A 49 8.65 -3.48 1.05
CA HIS A 49 8.81 -2.87 -0.27
C HIS A 49 8.41 -1.40 -0.30
N ILE A 50 7.23 -1.07 0.25
CA ILE A 50 6.76 0.32 0.38
C ILE A 50 7.76 1.15 1.18
N LYS A 51 8.31 0.60 2.27
CA LYS A 51 9.32 1.28 3.08
C LYS A 51 10.61 1.55 2.30
N ARG A 52 11.06 0.62 1.45
CA ARG A 52 12.24 0.82 0.59
C ARG A 52 11.99 1.87 -0.48
N GLN A 53 10.79 1.89 -1.06
CA GLN A 53 10.39 2.85 -2.10
C GLN A 53 10.22 4.26 -1.54
N THR A 54 9.51 4.40 -0.43
CA THR A 54 9.14 5.71 0.15
C THR A 54 10.13 6.23 1.18
N GLY A 55 11.01 5.36 1.70
CA GLY A 55 11.90 5.65 2.83
C GLY A 55 11.17 5.80 4.17
N ARG A 56 9.85 5.59 4.22
CA ARG A 56 9.01 5.78 5.40
C ARG A 56 8.43 4.43 5.85
N LYS A 57 8.36 4.21 7.16
CA LYS A 57 7.80 2.97 7.72
C LYS A 57 6.30 3.17 7.96
N LEU A 58 5.48 2.35 7.30
CA LEU A 58 4.08 2.24 7.65
C LEU A 58 3.93 1.47 8.98
N ALA A 59 3.12 2.01 9.89
CA ALA A 59 2.86 1.35 11.17
C ALA A 59 2.02 0.08 10.96
N ALA A 60 2.26 -0.95 11.77
CA ALA A 60 1.50 -2.19 11.69
C ALA A 60 0.00 -1.96 12.01
N GLU A 61 -0.32 -0.97 12.84
CA GLU A 61 -1.71 -0.60 13.17
C GLU A 61 -2.44 0.04 11.97
N GLU A 62 -1.75 0.91 11.22
CA GLU A 62 -2.26 1.45 9.97
C GLU A 62 -2.49 0.32 8.97
N PHE A 63 -1.52 -0.58 8.82
CA PHE A 63 -1.65 -1.71 7.90
C PHE A 63 -2.76 -2.70 8.31
N LYS A 64 -3.03 -2.89 9.59
CA LYS A 64 -4.18 -3.69 10.05
C LYS A 64 -5.54 -3.07 9.70
N SER A 65 -5.58 -1.75 9.53
CA SER A 65 -6.79 -1.04 9.13
C SER A 65 -7.00 -1.10 7.62
N VAL A 66 -5.94 -1.36 6.85
CA VAL A 66 -6.01 -1.56 5.41
C VAL A 66 -6.69 -2.90 5.10
N ARG A 67 -7.73 -2.85 4.26
CA ARG A 67 -8.41 -4.04 3.74
C ARG A 67 -8.35 -4.12 2.23
N SER A 68 -8.36 -2.98 1.56
CA SER A 68 -8.34 -2.90 0.09
C SER A 68 -7.11 -2.17 -0.43
N VAL A 69 -6.84 -2.29 -1.72
CA VAL A 69 -5.74 -1.57 -2.40
C VAL A 69 -5.88 -0.06 -2.20
N GLY A 70 -7.11 0.47 -2.25
CA GLY A 70 -7.38 1.88 -1.99
C GLY A 70 -6.95 2.35 -0.60
N ASP A 71 -7.11 1.50 0.42
CA ASP A 71 -6.63 1.82 1.78
C ASP A 71 -5.10 1.91 1.82
N VAL A 72 -4.39 1.02 1.11
CA VAL A 72 -2.92 1.07 1.03
C VAL A 72 -2.49 2.37 0.36
N VAL A 73 -3.14 2.75 -0.74
CA VAL A 73 -2.83 3.99 -1.47
C VAL A 73 -3.06 5.20 -0.57
N GLU A 74 -4.18 5.25 0.16
CA GLU A 74 -4.45 6.32 1.12
C GLU A 74 -3.42 6.35 2.25
N ALA A 75 -3.08 5.19 2.83
CA ALA A 75 -2.12 5.08 3.93
C ALA A 75 -0.72 5.55 3.50
N VAL A 76 -0.28 5.16 2.31
CA VAL A 76 1.00 5.59 1.72
C VAL A 76 0.95 7.07 1.33
N TYR A 77 -0.14 7.53 0.74
CA TYR A 77 -0.32 8.94 0.40
C TYR A 77 -0.21 9.83 1.65
N ARG A 78 -0.88 9.43 2.75
CA ARG A 78 -0.72 10.09 4.04
C ARG A 78 0.70 9.97 4.54
N LEU A 79 1.33 8.80 4.51
CA LEU A 79 2.71 8.65 4.99
C LEU A 79 3.74 9.58 4.30
N ILE A 80 3.53 9.90 3.02
CA ILE A 80 4.44 10.73 2.22
C ILE A 80 4.06 12.22 2.30
N ASN A 81 2.77 12.55 2.41
CA ASN A 81 2.26 13.93 2.40
C ASN A 81 1.94 14.47 3.80
N ASP A 82 1.68 13.61 4.77
CA ASP A 82 1.58 13.92 6.20
C ASP A 82 3.01 14.11 6.73
N VAL A 83 3.52 15.33 6.50
CA VAL A 83 4.48 15.92 7.42
C VAL A 83 3.76 15.92 8.76
N PRO A 84 4.29 15.30 9.83
CA PRO A 84 3.63 15.34 11.13
C PRO A 84 3.34 16.81 11.43
N GLN A 85 2.06 17.16 11.47
CA GLN A 85 1.65 18.35 12.19
C GLN A 85 2.11 18.04 13.61
N THR A 86 3.26 18.60 14.00
CA THR A 86 3.63 18.73 15.40
C THR A 86 2.37 19.16 16.12
N GLN A 87 1.79 18.25 16.89
CA GLN A 87 0.76 18.60 17.84
C GLN A 87 1.49 19.45 18.88
N ASP A 88 1.31 20.77 18.74
CA ASP A 88 1.88 21.86 19.54
C ASP A 88 1.61 21.66 21.04
#